data_AF-A0A6S6YL18-F1
#
_entry.id   AF-A0A6S6YL18-F1
#
_cell.length_a   1.000
_cell.length_b   1.000
_cell.length_c   1.000
_cell.angle_alpha   90.00
_cell.angle_beta   90.00
_cell.angle_gamma   90.00
#
_symmetry.space_group_name_H-M   'P 1'
#
loop_
_entity.id
_entity.type
_entity.pdbx_description
1 polymer ?
#
loop_
_entity_poly.entity_id
_entity_poly.type
_entity_poly.pdbx_seq_one_letter_code
_entity_poly.pdbx_strand_id
1 'polypeptide(L)'
;MGVVLAPMIRSHAIQITPEILSLIAGIDEFKGAWRALGTLAPDRLSALRRVATIESIGSSTRIEGSRLSDREVERLLSNLQIKSFTTRDEQEVAGYAEVMELVFSSWQDIVMTENHIKQLHRDLLTYSEKDAWHRGNYKTSTNSVVAFDEEGTQLGVVFETATPFDTPRLMTELVTWYNDERSAARLHPLLLIGIWVVVFLEIHPFQDGNGRLSRVLTTLLLLQAGYAYVPYSSLESVIEQSKEAYYLALRQTQGTIRTESPNWQPWLTFFLRALAEQVRRLNRKVERERIVLATLPELSLQIVEFAREHGRVTMGDAIRLTGGNRNTLKQHFRALVEQGHLVQHGAGRGVWYELR
;
A
#
# COMPACT_ATOMS: atom_id res chain seq x y z
N MET A 1 4.66 -21.27 39.48
CA MET A 1 4.18 -22.00 38.29
C MET A 1 3.60 -20.98 37.34
N GLY A 2 4.38 -20.56 36.34
CA GLY A 2 3.90 -19.60 35.34
C GLY A 2 2.93 -20.30 34.41
N VAL A 3 1.67 -19.89 34.43
CA VAL A 3 0.72 -20.28 33.38
C VAL A 3 1.16 -19.53 32.13
N VAL A 4 1.96 -20.18 31.30
CA VAL A 4 2.17 -19.76 29.91
C VAL A 4 0.82 -20.01 29.23
N LEU A 5 -0.04 -18.99 29.20
CA LEU A 5 -1.18 -18.98 28.31
C LEU A 5 -0.62 -19.13 26.90
N ALA A 6 -0.76 -20.30 26.31
CA ALA A 6 -0.44 -20.49 24.90
C ALA A 6 -1.16 -19.40 24.08
N PRO A 7 -0.52 -18.81 23.06
CA PRO A 7 -1.16 -17.78 22.26
C PRO A 7 -2.49 -18.31 21.70
N MET A 8 -3.59 -17.57 21.91
CA MET A 8 -4.92 -18.01 21.48
C MET A 8 -5.09 -17.96 19.97
N ILE A 9 -4.16 -17.35 19.24
CA ILE A 9 -4.13 -17.33 17.77
C ILE A 9 -3.71 -18.72 17.25
N ARG A 10 -4.72 -19.53 16.91
CA ARG A 10 -4.54 -20.91 16.42
C ARG A 10 -4.27 -20.96 14.92
N SER A 11 -3.06 -20.60 14.53
CA SER A 11 -2.61 -20.66 13.12
C SER A 11 -2.49 -22.08 12.55
N HIS A 12 -2.44 -23.11 13.39
CA HIS A 12 -2.45 -24.51 12.94
C HIS A 12 -3.79 -24.93 12.29
N ALA A 13 -4.87 -24.17 12.50
CA ALA A 13 -6.18 -24.42 11.89
C ALA A 13 -6.27 -23.93 10.43
N ILE A 14 -5.22 -23.29 9.90
CA ILE A 14 -5.19 -22.87 8.49
C ILE A 14 -5.25 -24.10 7.59
N GLN A 15 -6.17 -24.08 6.63
CA GLN A 15 -6.25 -25.08 5.57
C GLN A 15 -5.59 -24.51 4.31
N ILE A 16 -4.49 -25.12 3.87
CA ILE A 16 -3.83 -24.73 2.60
C ILE A 16 -4.56 -25.43 1.46
N THR A 17 -5.50 -24.72 0.84
CA THR A 17 -6.22 -25.19 -0.34
C THR A 17 -5.39 -25.03 -1.61
N PRO A 18 -5.70 -25.76 -2.71
CA PRO A 18 -5.05 -25.55 -4.00
C PRO A 18 -5.15 -24.09 -4.49
N GLU A 19 -6.26 -23.42 -4.20
CA GLU A 19 -6.42 -21.99 -4.52
C GLU A 19 -5.44 -21.11 -3.74
N ILE A 20 -5.35 -21.27 -2.41
CA ILE A 20 -4.40 -20.51 -1.58
C ILE A 20 -2.97 -20.73 -2.08
N LEU A 21 -2.61 -21.98 -2.36
CA LEU A 21 -1.28 -22.31 -2.86
C LEU A 21 -1.01 -21.64 -4.21
N SER A 22 -1.97 -21.68 -5.15
CA SER A 22 -1.84 -21.03 -6.45
C SER A 22 -1.73 -19.50 -6.36
N LEU A 23 -2.49 -18.87 -5.46
CA LEU A 23 -2.43 -17.43 -5.23
C LEU A 23 -1.07 -17.03 -4.67
N ILE A 24 -0.58 -17.74 -3.64
CA ILE A 24 0.74 -17.50 -3.05
C ILE A 24 1.83 -17.66 -4.12
N ALA A 25 1.80 -18.75 -4.89
CA ALA A 25 2.79 -19.01 -5.93
C ALA A 25 2.86 -17.89 -6.97
N GLY A 26 1.71 -17.42 -7.47
CA GLY A 26 1.69 -16.32 -8.46
C GLY A 26 2.15 -14.97 -7.88
N ILE A 27 1.83 -14.68 -6.61
CA ILE A 27 2.29 -13.47 -5.93
C ILE A 27 3.82 -13.52 -5.72
N ASP A 28 4.36 -14.67 -5.31
CA ASP A 28 5.78 -14.85 -5.07
C ASP A 28 6.60 -14.92 -6.37
N GLU A 29 6.03 -15.48 -7.44
CA GLU A 29 6.61 -15.39 -8.79
C GLU A 29 6.77 -13.93 -9.20
N PHE A 30 5.71 -13.11 -9.04
CA PHE A 30 5.79 -11.68 -9.33
C PHE A 30 6.76 -10.95 -8.40
N LYS A 31 6.84 -11.30 -7.11
CA LYS A 31 7.85 -10.77 -6.18
C LYS A 31 9.27 -11.04 -6.69
N GLY A 32 9.54 -12.25 -7.18
CA GLY A 32 10.81 -12.62 -7.80
C GLY A 32 11.06 -11.83 -9.08
N ALA A 33 10.08 -11.78 -9.98
CA ALA A 33 10.16 -11.04 -11.22
C ALA A 33 10.39 -9.54 -10.98
N TRP A 34 9.72 -8.94 -10.00
CA TRP A 34 9.86 -7.53 -9.61
C TRP A 34 11.28 -7.21 -9.13
N ARG A 35 11.91 -8.11 -8.36
CA ARG A 35 13.31 -7.97 -7.94
C ARG A 35 14.27 -8.04 -9.13
N ALA A 36 13.98 -8.89 -10.11
CA ALA A 36 14.76 -9.00 -11.34
C ALA A 36 14.50 -7.85 -12.33
N LEU A 37 13.32 -7.24 -12.27
CA LEU A 37 12.84 -6.09 -13.06
C LEU A 37 13.59 -4.77 -12.75
N GLY A 38 14.80 -4.81 -12.18
CA GLY A 38 15.67 -3.67 -11.82
C GLY A 38 16.11 -2.79 -13.00
N THR A 39 15.20 -2.48 -13.93
CA THR A 39 15.39 -1.92 -15.26
C THR A 39 14.36 -0.86 -15.63
N LEU A 40 13.33 -0.59 -14.80
CA LEU A 40 12.48 0.60 -14.98
C LEU A 40 13.25 1.85 -14.55
N ALA A 41 13.15 2.92 -15.36
CA ALA A 41 13.76 4.21 -15.05
C ALA A 41 13.32 4.71 -13.65
N PRO A 42 14.24 5.24 -12.83
CA PRO A 42 13.91 5.83 -11.54
C PRO A 42 12.74 6.82 -11.59
N ASP A 43 12.68 7.68 -12.61
CA ASP A 43 11.61 8.67 -12.78
C ASP A 43 10.25 8.03 -13.06
N ARG A 44 10.21 6.92 -13.79
CA ARG A 44 8.96 6.19 -14.09
C ARG A 44 8.47 5.40 -12.89
N LEU A 45 9.39 4.83 -12.10
CA LEU A 45 9.06 4.27 -10.80
C LEU A 45 8.52 5.35 -9.85
N SER A 46 9.11 6.54 -9.86
CA SER A 46 8.62 7.69 -9.10
C SER A 46 7.20 8.09 -9.54
N ALA A 47 6.93 8.17 -10.85
CA ALA A 47 5.60 8.47 -11.37
C ALA A 47 4.57 7.39 -11.01
N LEU A 48 4.91 6.11 -11.16
CA LEU A 48 4.05 4.98 -10.76
C LEU A 48 3.75 5.03 -9.26
N ARG A 49 4.78 5.26 -8.43
CA ARG A 49 4.64 5.42 -6.98
C ARG A 49 3.74 6.60 -6.65
N ARG A 50 3.91 7.75 -7.30
CA ARG A 50 3.07 8.93 -7.07
C ARG A 50 1.59 8.65 -7.35
N VAL A 51 1.28 8.06 -8.51
CA VAL A 51 -0.10 7.70 -8.88
C VAL A 51 -0.67 6.69 -7.90
N ALA A 52 0.08 5.63 -7.58
CA ALA A 52 -0.35 4.61 -6.63
C ALA A 52 -0.54 5.16 -5.22
N THR A 53 0.27 6.13 -4.80
CA THR A 53 0.15 6.81 -3.51
C THR A 53 -1.14 7.61 -3.42
N ILE A 54 -1.45 8.42 -4.45
CA ILE A 54 -2.73 9.17 -4.53
C ILE A 54 -3.91 8.21 -4.47
N GLU A 55 -3.88 7.15 -5.29
CA GLU A 55 -4.93 6.11 -5.34
C GLU A 55 -5.07 5.39 -3.99
N SER A 56 -3.96 5.06 -3.32
CA SER A 56 -3.94 4.39 -2.01
C SER A 56 -4.54 5.27 -0.91
N ILE A 57 -4.12 6.52 -0.82
CA ILE A 57 -4.62 7.47 0.18
C ILE A 57 -6.11 7.75 -0.03
N GLY A 58 -6.51 8.02 -1.28
CA GLY A 58 -7.91 8.24 -1.65
C GLY A 58 -8.78 7.04 -1.30
N SER A 59 -8.43 5.84 -1.79
CA SER A 59 -9.21 4.63 -1.52
C SER A 59 -9.26 4.26 -0.05
N SER A 60 -8.14 4.38 0.67
CA SER A 60 -8.10 4.07 2.10
C SER A 60 -9.03 4.97 2.91
N THR A 61 -9.11 6.26 2.58
CA THR A 61 -10.02 7.18 3.28
C THR A 61 -11.48 7.02 2.85
N ARG A 62 -11.77 6.71 1.58
CA ARG A 62 -13.13 6.46 1.09
C ARG A 62 -13.74 5.15 1.62
N ILE A 63 -12.92 4.14 1.92
CA ILE A 63 -13.38 2.95 2.67
C ILE A 63 -14.01 3.37 4.01
N GLU A 64 -13.46 4.41 4.67
CA GLU A 64 -13.97 4.97 5.94
C GLU A 64 -14.98 6.12 5.76
N GLY A 65 -15.44 6.37 4.53
CA GLY A 65 -16.53 7.31 4.22
C GLY A 65 -16.11 8.71 3.76
N SER A 66 -14.83 8.95 3.49
CA SER A 66 -14.39 10.18 2.80
C SER A 66 -15.09 10.35 1.44
N ARG A 67 -15.28 11.59 0.99
CA ARG A 67 -15.89 11.91 -0.31
C ARG A 67 -14.92 12.50 -1.32
N LEU A 68 -13.65 12.64 -0.96
CA LEU A 68 -12.63 13.24 -1.82
C LEU A 68 -12.30 12.33 -3.02
N SER A 69 -12.34 12.92 -4.21
CA SER A 69 -11.85 12.30 -5.44
C SER A 69 -10.33 12.25 -5.49
N ASP A 70 -9.76 11.35 -6.29
CA ASP A 70 -8.30 11.25 -6.44
C ASP A 70 -7.66 12.57 -6.93
N ARG A 71 -8.38 13.38 -7.70
CA ARG A 71 -7.92 14.71 -8.13
C ARG A 71 -7.87 15.71 -6.98
N GLU A 72 -8.82 15.65 -6.05
CA GLU A 72 -8.82 16.49 -4.85
C GLU A 72 -7.73 16.04 -3.88
N VAL A 73 -7.55 14.72 -3.71
CA VAL A 73 -6.42 14.15 -2.97
C VAL A 73 -5.10 14.64 -3.56
N GLU A 74 -4.89 14.53 -4.87
CA GLU A 74 -3.64 15.00 -5.52
C GLU A 74 -3.37 16.50 -5.26
N ARG A 75 -4.40 17.34 -5.36
CA ARG A 75 -4.30 18.77 -5.06
C ARG A 75 -3.92 19.02 -3.61
N LEU A 76 -4.51 18.27 -2.70
CA LEU A 76 -4.21 18.37 -1.27
C LEU A 76 -2.77 17.94 -0.98
N LEU A 77 -2.32 16.82 -1.56
CA LEU A 77 -0.95 16.31 -1.40
C LEU A 77 0.09 17.30 -1.95
N SER A 78 -0.21 17.99 -3.05
CA SER A 78 0.66 19.02 -3.63
C SER A 78 0.82 20.25 -2.72
N ASN A 79 -0.13 20.48 -1.80
CA ASN A 79 -0.18 21.63 -0.90
C ASN A 79 0.07 21.29 0.58
N LEU A 80 0.52 20.06 0.90
CA LEU A 80 0.71 19.59 2.29
C LEU A 80 1.55 20.53 3.17
N GLN A 81 2.47 21.30 2.56
CA GLN A 81 3.31 22.29 3.25
C GLN A 81 2.52 23.41 3.94
N ILE A 82 1.29 23.68 3.49
CA ILE A 82 0.44 24.75 4.03
C ILE A 82 -0.20 24.33 5.37
N LYS A 83 -0.22 23.01 5.70
CA LYS A 83 -0.71 22.41 6.96
C LYS A 83 -2.04 23.00 7.50
N SER A 84 -2.89 23.49 6.60
CA SER A 84 -4.20 24.03 6.92
C SER A 84 -5.24 23.14 6.28
N PHE A 85 -5.96 22.37 7.10
CA PHE A 85 -6.99 21.44 6.67
C PHE A 85 -8.31 21.84 7.30
N THR A 86 -9.30 22.11 6.46
CA THR A 86 -10.58 22.72 6.85
C THR A 86 -11.67 21.69 7.08
N THR A 87 -11.54 20.52 6.48
CA THR A 87 -12.54 19.45 6.58
C THR A 87 -11.94 18.20 7.23
N ARG A 88 -12.81 17.37 7.81
CA ARG A 88 -12.45 16.03 8.30
C ARG A 88 -11.71 15.24 7.22
N ASP A 89 -12.25 15.18 6.01
CA ASP A 89 -11.69 14.37 4.91
C ASP A 89 -10.28 14.84 4.53
N GLU A 90 -10.03 16.17 4.51
CA GLU A 90 -8.68 16.73 4.29
C GLU A 90 -7.70 16.33 5.40
N GLN A 91 -8.13 16.41 6.66
CA GLN A 91 -7.31 16.01 7.82
C GLN A 91 -6.94 14.52 7.75
N GLU A 92 -7.89 13.66 7.38
CA GLU A 92 -7.67 12.22 7.26
C GLU A 92 -6.72 11.86 6.11
N VAL A 93 -6.86 12.51 4.95
CA VAL A 93 -5.97 12.35 3.80
C VAL A 93 -4.55 12.78 4.16
N ALA A 94 -4.39 13.94 4.81
CA ALA A 94 -3.08 14.45 5.20
C ALA A 94 -2.37 13.53 6.20
N GLY A 95 -3.08 13.09 7.25
CA GLY A 95 -2.50 12.18 8.25
C GLY A 95 -2.12 10.82 7.66
N TYR A 96 -2.96 10.26 6.79
CA TYR A 96 -2.65 9.00 6.10
C TYR A 96 -1.43 9.15 5.17
N ALA A 97 -1.35 10.25 4.43
CA ALA A 97 -0.23 10.51 3.53
C ALA A 97 1.11 10.60 4.25
N GLU A 98 1.18 11.32 5.37
CA GLU A 98 2.41 11.45 6.16
C GLU A 98 2.87 10.11 6.74
N VAL A 99 1.94 9.30 7.25
CA VAL A 99 2.26 7.98 7.80
C VAL A 99 2.71 7.01 6.70
N MET A 100 2.07 7.03 5.53
CA MET A 100 2.50 6.19 4.41
C MET A 100 3.90 6.58 3.92
N GLU A 101 4.22 7.87 3.87
CA GLU A 101 5.57 8.30 3.50
C GLU A 101 6.62 7.90 4.55
N LEU A 102 6.28 7.98 5.84
CA LEU A 102 7.13 7.43 6.91
C LEU A 102 7.37 5.93 6.72
N VAL A 103 6.33 5.15 6.43
CA VAL A 103 6.47 3.72 6.16
C VAL A 103 7.35 3.48 4.94
N PHE A 104 7.12 4.16 3.82
CA PHE A 104 7.93 3.96 2.61
C PHE A 104 9.39 4.34 2.78
N SER A 105 9.68 5.40 3.54
CA SER A 105 11.05 5.87 3.78
C SER A 105 11.79 5.07 4.85
N SER A 106 11.09 4.51 5.84
CA SER A 106 11.69 4.01 7.07
C SER A 106 11.22 2.60 7.50
N TRP A 107 10.53 1.84 6.64
CA TRP A 107 9.98 0.51 6.99
C TRP A 107 11.00 -0.48 7.57
N GLN A 108 12.28 -0.33 7.22
CA GLN A 108 13.38 -1.18 7.70
C GLN A 108 13.63 -1.00 9.20
N ASP A 109 13.42 0.21 9.71
CA ASP A 109 13.71 0.59 11.10
C ASP A 109 12.48 0.48 12.01
N ILE A 110 11.28 0.34 11.44
CA ILE A 110 10.03 0.24 12.20
C ILE A 110 9.82 -1.21 12.69
N VAL A 111 10.32 -1.53 13.88
CA VAL A 111 10.12 -2.85 14.50
C VAL A 111 8.64 -3.06 14.88
N MET A 112 8.09 -4.26 14.70
CA MET A 112 6.71 -4.56 15.11
C MET A 112 6.58 -4.62 16.64
N THR A 113 6.22 -3.48 17.25
CA THR A 113 5.99 -3.33 18.69
C THR A 113 4.70 -2.55 18.94
N GLU A 114 4.08 -2.74 20.10
CA GLU A 114 2.90 -1.95 20.50
C GLU A 114 3.18 -0.44 20.49
N ASN A 115 4.39 -0.02 20.87
CA ASN A 115 4.79 1.39 20.86
C ASN A 115 4.84 1.96 19.44
N HIS A 116 5.40 1.24 18.47
CA HIS A 116 5.39 1.69 17.07
C HIS A 116 3.98 1.69 16.48
N ILE A 117 3.12 0.71 16.82
CA ILE A 117 1.71 0.74 16.40
C ILE A 117 1.00 1.99 16.95
N LYS A 118 1.18 2.30 18.25
CA LYS A 118 0.64 3.50 18.89
C LYS A 118 1.20 4.79 18.29
N GLN A 119 2.49 4.81 17.96
CA GLN A 119 3.12 5.94 17.29
C GLN A 119 2.52 6.18 15.90
N LEU A 120 2.44 5.14 15.07
CA LEU A 120 1.83 5.24 13.74
C LEU A 120 0.36 5.68 13.83
N HIS A 121 -0.39 5.21 14.84
CA HIS A 121 -1.74 5.67 15.11
C HIS A 121 -1.80 7.17 15.48
N ARG A 122 -0.91 7.61 16.38
CA ARG A 122 -0.81 9.02 16.77
C ARG A 122 -0.56 9.89 15.54
N ASP A 123 0.40 9.48 14.73
CA ASP A 123 0.84 10.22 13.57
C ASP A 123 -0.27 10.26 12.49
N LEU A 124 -1.00 9.15 12.33
CA LEU A 124 -2.15 9.00 11.42
C LEU A 124 -3.27 10.00 11.74
N LEU A 125 -3.48 10.32 13.02
CA LEU A 125 -4.51 11.24 13.49
C LEU A 125 -3.93 12.60 13.90
N THR A 126 -2.72 12.95 13.43
CA THR A 126 -2.05 14.22 13.79
C THR A 126 -2.91 15.44 13.52
N TYR A 127 -3.64 15.43 12.39
CA TYR A 127 -4.45 16.55 11.95
C TYR A 127 -5.93 16.45 12.35
N SER A 128 -6.35 15.33 12.94
CA SER A 128 -7.75 15.14 13.34
C SER A 128 -8.01 15.80 14.70
N GLU A 129 -8.69 16.94 14.68
CA GLU A 129 -9.03 17.68 15.91
C GLU A 129 -9.95 16.88 16.83
N LYS A 130 -10.94 16.18 16.25
CA LYS A 130 -11.91 15.35 16.99
C LYS A 130 -11.23 14.17 17.72
N ASP A 131 -10.09 13.70 17.21
CA ASP A 131 -9.40 12.50 17.68
C ASP A 131 -8.17 12.81 18.55
N ALA A 132 -7.86 14.10 18.73
CA ALA A 132 -6.66 14.55 19.44
C ALA A 132 -6.54 13.99 20.87
N TRP A 133 -7.68 13.74 21.54
CA TRP A 133 -7.72 13.25 22.92
C TRP A 133 -7.34 11.77 23.07
N HIS A 134 -7.51 10.94 22.04
CA HIS A 134 -7.25 9.50 22.11
C HIS A 134 -6.07 9.03 21.25
N ARG A 135 -5.61 9.85 20.29
CA ARG A 135 -4.57 9.44 19.34
C ARG A 135 -3.33 8.84 20.03
N GLY A 136 -3.01 7.61 19.65
CA GLY A 136 -1.85 6.86 20.14
C GLY A 136 -2.11 6.08 21.42
N ASN A 137 -3.33 6.13 21.96
CA ASN A 137 -3.74 5.38 23.14
C ASN A 137 -4.82 4.36 22.77
N TYR A 138 -4.81 3.21 23.44
CA TYR A 138 -5.88 2.24 23.29
C TYR A 138 -7.21 2.79 23.79
N LYS A 139 -8.30 2.28 23.22
CA LYS A 139 -9.65 2.71 23.57
C LYS A 139 -9.94 2.51 25.05
N THR A 140 -10.57 3.50 25.66
CA THR A 140 -11.09 3.46 27.03
C THR A 140 -12.61 3.22 27.07
N SER A 141 -13.25 3.18 25.91
CA SER A 141 -14.67 2.96 25.74
C SER A 141 -14.90 1.92 24.64
N THR A 142 -16.01 1.17 24.73
CA THR A 142 -16.35 0.16 23.74
C THR A 142 -16.59 0.81 22.38
N ASN A 143 -16.17 0.13 21.31
CA ASN A 143 -16.48 0.49 19.94
C ASN A 143 -16.88 -0.74 19.12
N SER A 144 -17.48 -0.50 17.97
CA SER A 144 -17.94 -1.55 17.05
C SER A 144 -17.70 -1.12 15.62
N VAL A 145 -17.51 -2.08 14.72
CA VAL A 145 -17.46 -1.78 13.29
C VAL A 145 -18.90 -1.74 12.78
N VAL A 146 -19.28 -0.66 12.10
CA VAL A 146 -20.63 -0.43 11.57
C VAL A 146 -20.56 -0.33 10.04
N ALA A 147 -21.51 -0.96 9.36
CA ALA A 147 -21.68 -0.84 7.92
C ALA A 147 -22.67 0.29 7.65
N PHE A 148 -22.38 1.07 6.62
CA PHE A 148 -23.27 2.09 6.09
C PHE A 148 -23.59 1.76 4.63
N ASP A 149 -24.80 2.06 4.18
CA ASP A 149 -25.15 2.02 2.76
C ASP A 149 -24.59 3.23 2.00
N GLU A 150 -24.85 3.30 0.70
CA GLU A 150 -24.42 4.40 -0.18
C GLU A 150 -25.03 5.75 0.22
N GLU A 151 -26.13 5.75 0.96
CA GLU A 151 -26.85 6.93 1.45
C GLU A 151 -26.34 7.37 2.84
N GLY A 152 -25.43 6.59 3.45
CA GLY A 152 -24.86 6.84 4.77
C GLY A 152 -25.72 6.35 5.92
N THR A 153 -26.77 5.56 5.65
CA THR A 153 -27.62 4.95 6.68
C THR A 153 -26.91 3.73 7.25
N GLN A 154 -26.89 3.62 8.58
CA GLN A 154 -26.29 2.47 9.26
C GLN A 154 -27.09 1.19 8.95
N LEU A 155 -26.49 0.29 8.18
CA LEU A 155 -27.04 -1.03 7.86
C LEU A 155 -26.98 -2.01 9.05
N GLY A 156 -26.09 -1.76 10.02
CA GLY A 156 -25.97 -2.53 11.25
C GLY A 156 -24.55 -2.64 11.78
N VAL A 157 -24.39 -3.28 12.94
CA VAL A 157 -23.07 -3.66 13.48
C VAL A 157 -22.52 -4.83 12.65
N VAL A 158 -21.35 -4.64 12.05
CA VAL A 158 -20.64 -5.66 11.26
C VAL A 158 -20.10 -6.75 12.19
N PHE A 159 -19.52 -6.34 13.33
CA PHE A 159 -19.13 -7.23 14.43
C PHE A 159 -18.76 -6.43 15.70
N GLU A 160 -18.84 -7.11 16.85
CA GLU A 160 -18.32 -6.65 18.14
C GLU A 160 -16.80 -6.76 18.18
N THR A 161 -16.16 -5.91 18.97
CA THR A 161 -14.70 -5.83 19.11
C THR A 161 -14.28 -6.05 20.55
N ALA A 162 -13.00 -6.23 20.80
CA ALA A 162 -12.49 -6.45 22.16
C ALA A 162 -12.92 -5.33 23.14
N THR A 163 -13.13 -5.68 24.40
CA THR A 163 -13.42 -4.69 25.45
C THR A 163 -12.21 -3.78 25.67
N PRO A 164 -12.39 -2.54 26.17
CA PRO A 164 -11.26 -1.70 26.61
C PRO A 164 -10.32 -2.42 27.59
N PHE A 165 -10.89 -3.26 28.47
CA PHE A 165 -10.14 -4.02 29.46
C PHE A 165 -9.27 -5.11 28.82
N ASP A 166 -9.78 -5.83 27.83
CA ASP A 166 -9.05 -6.91 27.14
C ASP A 166 -8.06 -6.39 26.09
N THR A 167 -8.28 -5.18 25.56
CA THR A 167 -7.51 -4.64 24.44
C THR A 167 -5.98 -4.68 24.65
N PRO A 168 -5.42 -4.21 25.79
CA PRO A 168 -3.97 -4.26 26.00
C PRO A 168 -3.43 -5.70 25.96
N ARG A 169 -4.09 -6.62 26.66
CA ARG A 169 -3.69 -8.03 26.71
C ARG A 169 -3.70 -8.67 25.32
N LEU A 170 -4.76 -8.43 24.54
CA LEU A 170 -4.90 -9.00 23.19
C LEU A 170 -3.91 -8.39 22.20
N MET A 171 -3.56 -7.10 22.34
CA MET A 171 -2.51 -6.47 21.53
C MET A 171 -1.12 -7.03 21.86
N THR A 172 -0.80 -7.22 23.15
CA THR A 172 0.44 -7.90 23.56
C THR A 172 0.50 -9.32 23.00
N GLU A 173 -0.60 -10.07 23.07
CA GLU A 173 -0.70 -11.41 22.48
C GLU A 173 -0.44 -11.40 20.97
N LEU A 174 -1.09 -10.50 20.22
CA LEU A 174 -0.94 -10.39 18.77
C LEU A 174 0.49 -10.05 18.35
N VAL A 175 1.11 -9.06 19.01
CA VAL A 175 2.48 -8.64 18.69
C VAL A 175 3.49 -9.73 19.04
N THR A 176 3.32 -10.39 20.20
CA THR A 176 4.19 -11.51 20.61
C THR A 176 4.07 -12.67 19.62
N TRP A 177 2.84 -13.10 19.32
CA TRP A 177 2.57 -14.19 18.38
C TRP A 177 3.19 -13.93 17.00
N TYR A 178 3.04 -12.70 16.48
CA TYR A 178 3.61 -12.35 15.17
C TYR A 178 5.13 -12.44 15.15
N ASN A 179 5.79 -11.90 16.17
CA ASN A 179 7.25 -11.90 16.26
C ASN A 179 7.80 -13.33 16.43
N ASP A 180 7.12 -14.17 17.21
CA ASP A 180 7.47 -15.57 17.41
C ASP A 180 7.30 -16.37 16.11
N GLU A 181 6.16 -16.28 15.43
CA GLU A 181 5.92 -17.00 14.17
C GLU A 181 6.81 -16.51 13.03
N ARG A 182 7.10 -15.20 12.97
CA ARG A 182 8.06 -14.62 12.02
C ARG A 182 9.46 -15.20 12.24
N SER A 183 9.89 -15.31 13.50
CA SER A 183 11.21 -15.85 13.86
C SER A 183 11.30 -17.36 13.63
N ALA A 184 10.21 -18.09 13.91
CA ALA A 184 10.13 -19.53 13.69
C ALA A 184 10.08 -19.90 12.19
N ALA A 185 9.65 -18.96 11.33
CA ALA A 185 9.58 -19.13 9.87
C ALA A 185 8.79 -20.37 9.41
N ARG A 186 7.75 -20.75 10.16
CA ARG A 186 6.90 -21.93 9.87
C ARG A 186 5.73 -21.64 8.94
N LEU A 187 5.23 -20.40 8.98
CA LEU A 187 4.14 -19.94 8.13
C LEU A 187 4.68 -19.12 6.97
N HIS A 188 4.03 -19.26 5.81
CA HIS A 188 4.31 -18.38 4.69
C HIS A 188 4.04 -16.90 5.08
N PRO A 189 4.91 -15.94 4.73
CA PRO A 189 4.76 -14.55 5.14
C PRO A 189 3.39 -13.94 4.84
N LEU A 190 2.82 -14.22 3.65
CA LEU A 190 1.48 -13.70 3.29
C LEU A 190 0.37 -14.23 4.21
N LEU A 191 0.47 -15.47 4.69
CA LEU A 191 -0.51 -16.05 5.61
C LEU A 191 -0.37 -15.45 7.01
N LEU A 192 0.88 -15.30 7.46
CA LEU A 192 1.20 -14.65 8.74
C LEU A 192 0.69 -13.21 8.78
N ILE A 193 0.95 -12.43 7.72
CA ILE A 193 0.44 -11.06 7.57
C ILE A 193 -1.10 -11.06 7.51
N GLY A 194 -1.69 -11.96 6.72
CA GLY A 194 -3.14 -12.09 6.63
C GLY A 194 -3.79 -12.30 7.99
N ILE A 195 -3.30 -13.24 8.79
CA ILE A 195 -3.81 -13.47 10.16
C ILE A 195 -3.61 -12.22 11.03
N TRP A 196 -2.43 -11.63 11.00
CA TRP A 196 -2.13 -10.45 11.80
C TRP A 196 -3.14 -9.32 11.56
N VAL A 197 -3.48 -9.06 10.29
CA VAL A 197 -4.41 -8.00 9.90
C VAL A 197 -5.83 -8.26 10.42
N VAL A 198 -6.36 -9.47 10.24
CA VAL A 198 -7.73 -9.77 10.70
C VAL A 198 -7.83 -9.81 12.22
N VAL A 199 -6.79 -10.29 12.93
CA VAL A 199 -6.77 -10.25 14.40
C VAL A 199 -6.66 -8.81 14.91
N PHE A 200 -5.85 -7.96 14.27
CA PHE A 200 -5.79 -6.53 14.61
C PHE A 200 -7.16 -5.85 14.44
N LEU A 201 -7.86 -6.13 13.34
CA LEU A 201 -9.19 -5.59 13.07
C LEU A 201 -10.27 -6.15 14.00
N GLU A 202 -10.13 -7.40 14.46
CA GLU A 202 -10.99 -7.99 15.49
C GLU A 202 -10.82 -7.31 16.85
N ILE A 203 -9.58 -7.09 17.27
CA ILE A 203 -9.29 -6.38 18.53
C ILE A 203 -9.80 -4.94 18.45
N HIS A 204 -9.59 -4.28 17.31
CA HIS A 204 -9.98 -2.89 17.05
C HIS A 204 -9.51 -1.95 18.18
N PRO A 205 -8.17 -1.84 18.39
CA PRO A 205 -7.62 -1.37 19.66
C PRO A 205 -7.75 0.13 19.93
N PHE A 206 -8.00 0.95 18.91
CA PHE A 206 -8.11 2.40 19.03
C PHE A 206 -9.56 2.88 18.91
N GLN A 207 -9.85 4.11 19.34
CA GLN A 207 -11.21 4.66 19.29
C GLN A 207 -11.71 4.91 17.85
N ASP A 208 -10.83 5.39 16.96
CA ASP A 208 -11.04 5.59 15.53
C ASP A 208 -9.73 5.23 14.79
N GLY A 209 -9.72 5.20 13.46
CA GLY A 209 -8.51 5.05 12.64
C GLY A 209 -8.01 3.62 12.45
N ASN A 210 -8.63 2.61 13.08
CA ASN A 210 -8.18 1.22 13.00
C ASN A 210 -8.14 0.66 11.57
N GLY A 211 -9.15 0.92 10.74
CA GLY A 211 -9.16 0.45 9.35
C GLY A 211 -8.02 1.06 8.52
N ARG A 212 -7.80 2.36 8.65
CA ARG A 212 -6.68 3.07 8.01
C ARG A 212 -5.34 2.53 8.50
N LEU A 213 -5.18 2.40 9.81
CA LEU A 213 -3.95 1.89 10.41
C LEU A 213 -3.67 0.43 10.03
N SER A 214 -4.69 -0.43 9.90
CA SER A 214 -4.48 -1.81 9.49
C SER A 214 -3.93 -1.91 8.06
N ARG A 215 -4.35 -1.01 7.16
CA ARG A 215 -3.85 -0.94 5.77
C ARG A 215 -2.42 -0.39 5.69
N VAL A 216 -2.10 0.63 6.49
CA VAL A 216 -0.72 1.10 6.71
C VAL A 216 0.17 -0.05 7.21
N LEU A 217 -0.27 -0.77 8.24
CA LEU A 217 0.49 -1.88 8.84
C LEU A 217 0.61 -3.07 7.89
N THR A 218 -0.42 -3.34 7.08
CA THR A 218 -0.34 -4.33 5.99
C THR A 218 0.79 -3.99 5.03
N THR A 219 0.87 -2.72 4.59
CA THR A 219 1.94 -2.25 3.71
C THR A 219 3.32 -2.39 4.37
N LEU A 220 3.46 -1.96 5.63
CA LEU A 220 4.70 -2.10 6.40
C LEU A 220 5.16 -3.56 6.44
N LEU A 221 4.26 -4.48 6.79
CA LEU A 221 4.58 -5.89 6.92
C LEU A 221 4.93 -6.55 5.58
N LEU A 222 4.24 -6.18 4.49
CA LEU A 222 4.56 -6.67 3.15
C LEU A 222 5.94 -6.18 2.69
N LEU A 223 6.29 -4.92 2.93
CA LEU A 223 7.62 -4.39 2.66
C LEU A 223 8.69 -5.15 3.44
N GLN A 224 8.46 -5.39 4.74
CA GLN A 224 9.37 -6.16 5.59
C GLN A 224 9.51 -7.63 5.16
N ALA A 225 8.48 -8.22 4.55
CA ALA A 225 8.53 -9.54 3.94
C ALA A 225 9.13 -9.53 2.51
N GLY A 226 9.57 -8.36 2.02
CA GLY A 226 10.29 -8.18 0.77
C GLY A 226 9.41 -8.10 -0.47
N TYR A 227 8.10 -7.79 -0.32
CA TYR A 227 7.18 -7.47 -1.40
C TYR A 227 7.36 -6.00 -1.81
N ALA A 228 8.52 -5.68 -2.39
CA ALA A 228 8.94 -4.30 -2.70
C ALA A 228 8.10 -3.59 -3.77
N TYR A 229 7.17 -4.31 -4.43
CA TYR A 229 6.28 -3.74 -5.43
C TYR A 229 5.06 -3.02 -4.85
N VAL A 230 4.75 -3.22 -3.56
CA VAL A 230 3.54 -2.66 -2.91
C VAL A 230 3.41 -1.13 -3.07
N PRO A 231 4.48 -0.31 -2.98
CA PRO A 231 4.36 1.15 -3.17
C PRO A 231 3.89 1.59 -4.57
N TYR A 232 3.88 0.70 -5.55
CA TYR A 232 3.62 1.01 -6.96
C TYR A 232 2.21 0.61 -7.42
N SER A 233 1.40 0.03 -6.54
CA SER A 233 0.00 -0.28 -6.83
C SER A 233 -0.84 -0.24 -5.57
N SER A 234 -1.98 0.43 -5.61
CA SER A 234 -2.87 0.57 -4.45
C SER A 234 -3.60 -0.75 -4.16
N LEU A 235 -3.33 -1.35 -2.99
CA LEU A 235 -4.12 -2.47 -2.45
C LEU A 235 -5.48 -1.96 -1.98
N GLU A 236 -5.51 -0.75 -1.44
CA GLU A 236 -6.71 -0.11 -0.90
C GLU A 236 -7.76 0.12 -1.99
N SER A 237 -7.35 0.46 -3.22
CA SER A 237 -8.26 0.57 -4.38
C SER A 237 -8.87 -0.77 -4.78
N VAL A 238 -8.13 -1.87 -4.64
CA VAL A 238 -8.70 -3.21 -4.84
C VAL A 238 -9.75 -3.51 -3.78
N ILE A 239 -9.45 -3.19 -2.52
CA ILE A 239 -10.37 -3.40 -1.39
C ILE A 239 -11.60 -2.49 -1.52
N GLU A 240 -11.43 -1.22 -1.90
CA GLU A 240 -12.53 -0.26 -2.10
C GLU A 240 -13.53 -0.77 -3.14
N GLN A 241 -13.03 -1.25 -4.29
CA GLN A 241 -13.87 -1.82 -5.35
C GLN A 241 -14.54 -3.15 -4.97
N SER A 242 -14.10 -3.79 -3.87
CA SER A 242 -14.65 -5.05 -3.36
C SER A 242 -15.06 -4.93 -1.89
N LYS A 243 -15.53 -3.74 -1.47
CA LYS A 243 -15.81 -3.37 -0.08
C LYS A 243 -16.79 -4.33 0.62
N GLU A 244 -17.84 -4.76 -0.08
CA GLU A 244 -18.80 -5.72 0.46
C GLU A 244 -18.16 -7.09 0.75
N ALA A 245 -17.37 -7.60 -0.20
CA ALA A 245 -16.66 -8.87 -0.04
C ALA A 245 -15.60 -8.79 1.07
N TYR A 246 -14.94 -7.64 1.22
CA TYR A 246 -14.01 -7.36 2.30
C TYR A 246 -14.68 -7.50 3.69
N TYR A 247 -15.79 -6.79 3.93
CA TYR A 247 -16.48 -6.87 5.21
C TYR A 247 -17.13 -8.23 5.45
N LEU A 248 -17.62 -8.90 4.39
CA LEU A 248 -18.15 -10.26 4.50
C LEU A 248 -17.07 -11.25 4.96
N ALA A 249 -15.88 -11.19 4.36
CA ALA A 249 -14.77 -12.06 4.71
C ALA A 249 -14.27 -11.83 6.15
N LEU A 250 -14.20 -10.56 6.58
CA LEU A 250 -13.91 -10.19 7.97
C LEU A 250 -14.94 -10.78 8.92
N ARG A 251 -16.23 -10.51 8.68
CA ARG A 251 -17.33 -10.97 9.55
C ARG A 251 -17.35 -12.49 9.70
N GLN A 252 -17.20 -13.23 8.60
CA GLN A 252 -17.19 -14.69 8.63
C GLN A 252 -16.01 -15.26 9.44
N THR A 253 -14.83 -14.66 9.28
CA THR A 253 -13.61 -15.13 9.97
C THR A 253 -13.66 -14.78 11.46
N GLN A 254 -14.00 -13.53 11.77
CA GLN A 254 -14.02 -13.02 13.15
C GLN A 254 -15.04 -13.72 14.04
N GLY A 255 -16.17 -14.17 13.48
CA GLY A 255 -17.15 -14.98 14.22
C GLY A 255 -16.60 -16.30 14.78
N THR A 256 -15.43 -16.75 14.31
CA THR A 256 -14.81 -18.01 14.75
C THR A 256 -13.38 -17.85 15.28
N ILE A 257 -12.79 -16.65 15.18
CA ILE A 257 -11.34 -16.42 15.32
C ILE A 257 -10.75 -16.77 16.70
N ARG A 258 -11.58 -16.70 17.74
CA ARG A 258 -11.22 -17.06 19.14
C ARG A 258 -11.82 -18.40 19.59
N THR A 259 -12.38 -19.20 18.68
CA THR A 259 -12.92 -20.54 19.00
C THR A 259 -11.81 -21.59 18.98
N GLU A 260 -12.15 -22.82 19.39
CA GLU A 260 -11.21 -23.95 19.33
C GLU A 260 -10.76 -24.31 17.90
N SER A 261 -11.60 -24.01 16.91
CA SER A 261 -11.42 -24.32 15.49
C SER A 261 -11.73 -23.10 14.62
N PRO A 262 -10.87 -22.05 14.63
CA PRO A 262 -11.12 -20.84 13.85
C PRO A 262 -11.09 -21.11 12.35
N ASN A 263 -12.07 -20.55 11.64
CA ASN A 263 -12.14 -20.62 10.20
C ASN A 263 -11.46 -19.41 9.57
N TRP A 264 -10.16 -19.56 9.26
CA TRP A 264 -9.35 -18.53 8.60
C TRP A 264 -9.64 -18.38 7.09
N GLN A 265 -10.30 -19.36 6.49
CA GLN A 265 -10.41 -19.49 5.04
C GLN A 265 -11.05 -18.27 4.36
N PRO A 266 -12.17 -17.70 4.84
CA PRO A 266 -12.84 -16.60 4.15
C PRO A 266 -11.92 -15.38 4.00
N TRP A 267 -11.32 -14.95 5.10
CA TRP A 267 -10.39 -13.82 5.11
C TRP A 267 -9.12 -14.10 4.32
N LEU A 268 -8.44 -15.23 4.55
CA LEU A 268 -7.19 -15.52 3.86
C LEU A 268 -7.37 -15.63 2.35
N THR A 269 -8.49 -16.22 1.90
CA THR A 269 -8.82 -16.30 0.48
C THR A 269 -9.08 -14.90 -0.10
N PHE A 270 -9.87 -14.06 0.59
CA PHE A 270 -10.09 -12.68 0.16
C PHE A 270 -8.79 -11.89 0.09
N PHE A 271 -7.98 -11.94 1.16
CA PHE A 271 -6.73 -11.20 1.30
C PHE A 271 -5.74 -11.56 0.17
N LEU A 272 -5.56 -12.87 -0.09
CA LEU A 272 -4.68 -13.34 -1.17
C LEU A 272 -5.23 -12.99 -2.56
N ARG A 273 -6.55 -13.06 -2.78
CA ARG A 273 -7.16 -12.61 -4.04
C ARG A 273 -6.96 -11.11 -4.26
N ALA A 274 -7.09 -10.29 -3.23
CA ALA A 274 -6.87 -8.85 -3.30
C ALA A 274 -5.40 -8.53 -3.65
N LEU A 275 -4.44 -9.20 -3.02
CA LEU A 275 -3.01 -9.09 -3.37
C LEU A 275 -2.73 -9.56 -4.79
N ALA A 276 -3.33 -10.67 -5.23
CA ALA A 276 -3.17 -11.16 -6.60
C ALA A 276 -3.75 -10.18 -7.64
N GLU A 277 -4.87 -9.52 -7.34
CA GLU A 277 -5.41 -8.46 -8.21
C GLU A 277 -4.54 -7.21 -8.20
N GLN A 278 -3.99 -6.80 -7.06
CA GLN A 278 -3.01 -5.71 -6.98
C GLN A 278 -1.79 -6.02 -7.88
N VAL A 279 -1.25 -7.23 -7.79
CA VAL A 279 -0.17 -7.72 -8.66
C VAL A 279 -0.58 -7.68 -10.13
N ARG A 280 -1.78 -8.15 -10.48
CA ARG A 280 -2.30 -8.14 -11.85
C ARG A 280 -2.44 -6.73 -12.42
N ARG A 281 -2.88 -5.75 -11.61
CA ARG A 281 -2.97 -4.34 -12.00
C ARG A 281 -1.59 -3.76 -12.26
N LEU A 282 -0.64 -4.01 -11.36
CA LEU A 282 0.73 -3.54 -11.52
C LEU A 282 1.40 -4.16 -12.74
N ASN A 283 1.27 -5.47 -12.94
CA ASN A 283 1.85 -6.15 -14.09
C ASN A 283 1.32 -5.58 -15.42
N ARG A 284 0.01 -5.27 -15.49
CA ARG A 284 -0.57 -4.58 -16.65
C ARG A 284 0.01 -3.18 -16.87
N LYS A 285 0.22 -2.40 -15.79
CA LYS A 285 0.87 -1.08 -15.87
C LYS A 285 2.31 -1.21 -16.38
N VAL A 286 3.10 -2.14 -15.83
CA VAL A 286 4.49 -2.40 -16.23
C VAL A 286 4.58 -2.88 -17.67
N GLU A 287 3.75 -3.84 -18.08
CA GLU A 287 3.80 -4.39 -19.44
C GLU A 287 3.42 -3.34 -20.48
N ARG A 288 2.41 -2.50 -20.18
CA ARG A 288 2.08 -1.36 -21.04
C ARG A 288 3.27 -0.42 -21.23
N GLU A 289 4.00 -0.11 -20.16
CA GLU A 289 5.21 0.70 -20.23
C GLU A 289 6.31 0.04 -21.07
N ARG A 290 6.51 -1.28 -20.92
CA ARG A 290 7.49 -2.04 -21.72
C ARG A 290 7.12 -2.07 -23.21
N ILE A 291 5.86 -2.29 -23.54
CA ILE A 291 5.37 -2.27 -24.92
C ILE A 291 5.60 -0.89 -25.53
N VAL A 292 5.24 0.19 -24.82
CA VAL A 292 5.45 1.56 -25.31
C VAL A 292 6.94 1.80 -25.63
N LEU A 293 7.85 1.39 -24.74
CA LEU A 293 9.29 1.47 -25.00
C LEU A 293 9.74 0.60 -26.18
N ALA A 294 9.24 -0.64 -26.28
CA ALA A 294 9.61 -1.56 -27.36
C ALA A 294 9.08 -1.13 -28.74
N THR A 295 8.03 -0.31 -28.80
CA THR A 295 7.53 0.28 -30.05
C THR A 295 8.30 1.52 -30.51
N LEU A 296 9.21 2.05 -29.68
CA LEU A 296 10.04 3.17 -30.09
C LEU A 296 11.01 2.72 -31.20
N PRO A 297 11.27 3.57 -32.21
CA PRO A 297 12.39 3.35 -33.11
C PRO A 297 13.70 3.17 -32.32
N GLU A 298 14.61 2.33 -32.81
CA GLU A 298 15.89 2.01 -32.16
C GLU A 298 16.64 3.27 -31.65
N LEU A 299 16.73 4.31 -32.48
CA LEU A 299 17.35 5.59 -32.10
C LEU A 299 16.62 6.28 -30.94
N SER A 300 15.29 6.24 -30.92
CA SER A 300 14.50 6.80 -29.83
C SER A 300 14.69 6.01 -28.54
N LEU A 301 14.77 4.68 -28.61
CA LEU A 301 15.03 3.83 -27.45
C LEU A 301 16.41 4.13 -26.84
N GLN A 302 17.46 4.19 -27.67
CA GLN A 302 18.81 4.53 -27.22
C GLN A 302 18.88 5.91 -26.55
N ILE A 303 18.20 6.93 -27.10
CA ILE A 303 18.13 8.26 -26.50
C ILE A 303 17.45 8.21 -25.12
N VAL A 304 16.32 7.48 -25.01
CA VAL A 304 15.56 7.35 -23.75
C VAL A 304 16.35 6.57 -22.71
N GLU A 305 17.06 5.50 -23.09
CA GLU A 305 17.92 4.72 -22.19
C GLU A 305 19.14 5.52 -21.73
N PHE A 306 19.76 6.30 -22.61
CA PHE A 306 20.86 7.16 -22.21
C PHE A 306 20.42 8.24 -21.21
N ALA A 307 19.29 8.90 -21.48
CA ALA A 307 18.70 9.85 -20.55
C ALA A 307 18.34 9.18 -19.21
N ARG A 308 17.88 7.92 -19.24
CA ARG A 308 17.59 7.11 -18.04
C ARG A 308 18.83 6.86 -17.18
N GLU A 309 19.95 6.53 -17.79
CA GLU A 309 21.19 6.20 -17.07
C GLU A 309 21.91 7.45 -16.55
N HIS A 310 21.83 8.57 -17.28
CA HIS A 310 22.64 9.76 -17.03
C HIS A 310 21.85 10.96 -16.48
N GLY A 311 20.53 10.81 -16.29
CA GLY A 311 19.60 11.84 -15.80
C GLY A 311 19.25 12.91 -16.85
N ARG A 312 20.08 13.11 -17.87
CA ARG A 312 19.80 14.01 -18.99
C ARG A 312 20.49 13.54 -20.27
N VAL A 313 20.00 14.01 -21.41
CA VAL A 313 20.60 13.80 -22.71
C VAL A 313 20.61 15.10 -23.51
N THR A 314 21.73 15.41 -24.15
CA THR A 314 21.82 16.50 -25.13
C THR A 314 21.82 15.94 -26.54
N MET A 315 21.59 16.82 -27.53
CA MET A 315 21.79 16.46 -28.94
C MET A 315 23.23 15.95 -29.19
N GLY A 316 24.24 16.49 -28.49
CA GLY A 316 25.62 16.04 -28.62
C GLY A 316 25.83 14.63 -28.08
N ASP A 317 25.18 14.29 -26.97
CA ASP A 317 25.21 12.94 -26.39
C ASP A 317 24.55 11.93 -27.33
N ALA A 318 23.37 12.26 -27.86
CA ALA A 318 22.67 11.40 -28.80
C ALA A 318 23.45 11.14 -30.09
N ILE A 319 24.16 12.16 -30.62
CA ILE A 319 25.03 11.97 -31.80
C ILE A 319 26.19 11.01 -31.47
N ARG A 320 26.83 11.18 -30.31
CA ARG A 320 27.94 10.30 -29.88
C ARG A 320 27.48 8.87 -29.64
N LEU A 321 26.32 8.72 -29.02
CA LEU A 321 25.75 7.42 -28.68
C LEU A 321 25.32 6.64 -29.92
N THR A 322 24.58 7.30 -30.82
CA THR A 322 23.86 6.60 -31.88
C THR A 322 24.55 6.67 -33.25
N GLY A 323 25.53 7.57 -33.41
CA GLY A 323 26.09 7.92 -34.72
C GLY A 323 25.09 8.58 -35.69
N GLY A 324 23.88 8.88 -35.23
CA GLY A 324 22.79 9.39 -36.07
C GLY A 324 22.99 10.83 -36.55
N ASN A 325 22.40 11.15 -37.70
CA ASN A 325 22.39 12.52 -38.21
C ASN A 325 21.55 13.43 -37.30
N ARG A 326 22.06 14.65 -37.04
CA ARG A 326 21.41 15.66 -36.21
C ARG A 326 19.95 15.96 -36.60
N ASN A 327 19.62 15.98 -37.89
CA ASN A 327 18.26 16.26 -38.37
C ASN A 327 17.30 15.11 -38.05
N THR A 328 17.76 13.87 -38.22
CA THR A 328 17.01 12.66 -37.85
C THR A 328 16.78 12.63 -36.34
N LEU A 329 17.84 12.82 -35.55
CA LEU A 329 17.75 12.87 -34.08
C LEU A 329 16.82 13.98 -33.60
N LYS A 330 16.79 15.14 -34.28
CA LYS A 330 15.84 16.22 -33.96
C LYS A 330 14.38 15.79 -34.12
N GLN A 331 14.07 14.96 -35.12
CA GLN A 331 12.72 14.39 -35.27
C GLN A 331 12.40 13.40 -34.14
N HIS A 332 13.35 12.52 -33.78
CA HIS A 332 13.19 11.61 -32.65
C HIS A 332 12.99 12.36 -31.33
N PHE A 333 13.80 13.38 -31.03
CA PHE A 333 13.61 14.22 -29.84
C PHE A 333 12.25 14.90 -29.82
N ARG A 334 11.81 15.44 -30.96
CA ARG A 334 10.49 16.07 -31.08
C ARG A 334 9.36 15.06 -30.82
N ALA A 335 9.42 13.88 -31.46
CA ALA A 335 8.43 12.83 -31.26
C ALA A 335 8.41 12.34 -29.81
N LEU A 336 9.59 12.15 -29.19
CA LEU A 336 9.72 11.77 -27.79
C LEU A 336 9.15 12.83 -26.83
N VAL A 337 9.30 14.12 -27.15
CA VAL A 337 8.67 15.19 -26.37
C VAL A 337 7.15 15.24 -26.58
N GLU A 338 6.69 15.13 -27.82
CA GLU A 338 5.25 15.12 -28.18
C GLU A 338 4.51 13.92 -27.56
N GLN A 339 5.15 12.75 -27.53
CA GLN A 339 4.65 11.53 -26.90
C GLN A 339 4.84 11.53 -25.37
N GLY A 340 5.51 12.56 -24.82
CA GLY A 340 5.69 12.73 -23.38
C GLY A 340 6.72 11.79 -22.75
N HIS A 341 7.66 11.25 -23.52
CA HIS A 341 8.80 10.49 -23.02
C HIS A 341 9.93 11.38 -22.50
N LEU A 342 10.11 12.55 -23.10
CA LEU A 342 11.12 13.53 -22.69
C LEU A 342 10.50 14.90 -22.41
N VAL A 343 11.09 15.64 -21.49
CA VAL A 343 10.84 17.08 -21.30
C VAL A 343 12.05 17.83 -21.85
N GLN A 344 11.80 18.89 -22.62
CA GLN A 344 12.85 19.76 -23.12
C GLN A 344 13.12 20.90 -22.12
N HIS A 345 14.39 21.09 -21.78
CA HIS A 345 14.88 22.17 -20.94
C HIS A 345 15.87 23.06 -21.69
N GLY A 346 15.89 24.34 -21.34
CA GLY A 346 16.78 25.34 -21.95
C GLY A 346 16.38 25.77 -23.37
N ALA A 347 17.21 26.61 -23.99
CA ALA A 347 17.01 27.15 -25.32
C ALA A 347 18.33 27.26 -26.12
N GLY A 348 18.23 27.23 -27.45
CA GLY A 348 19.37 27.41 -28.36
C GLY A 348 20.45 26.32 -28.20
N ARG A 349 21.69 26.73 -27.91
CA ARG A 349 22.82 25.81 -27.72
C ARG A 349 22.83 25.10 -26.36
N GLY A 350 22.03 25.57 -25.40
CA GLY A 350 21.92 24.98 -24.06
C GLY A 350 20.73 24.03 -23.90
N VAL A 351 20.16 23.51 -24.99
CA VAL A 351 19.03 22.58 -24.92
C VAL A 351 19.51 21.20 -24.45
N TRP A 352 18.80 20.67 -23.46
CA TRP A 352 18.94 19.31 -22.97
C TRP A 352 17.56 18.73 -22.66
N TYR A 353 17.49 17.41 -22.55
CA TYR A 353 16.26 16.68 -22.32
C TYR A 353 16.42 15.75 -21.13
N GLU A 354 15.38 15.60 -20.32
CA GLU A 354 15.27 14.58 -19.26
C GLU A 354 14.00 13.76 -19.45
N LEU A 355 13.93 12.62 -18.77
CA LEU A 355 12.71 11.82 -18.76
C LEU A 355 11.58 12.59 -18.07
N ARG A 356 10.37 12.42 -18.59
CA ARG A 356 9.17 13.01 -17.99
C ARG A 356 8.61 12.18 -16.83
#